data_AF-A0A954MW43-F1
#
_entry.id   AF-A0A954MW43-F1
#
_cell.length_a   1.000
_cell.length_b   1.000
_cell.length_c   1.000
_cell.angle_alpha   90.00
_cell.angle_beta   90.00
_cell.angle_gamma   90.00
#
_symmetry.space_group_name_H-M   'P 1'
#
loop_
_entity.id
_entity.type
_entity.pdbx_description
1 polymer ?
#
loop_
_entity_poly.entity_id
_entity_poly.type
_entity_poly.pdbx_seq_one_letter_code
_entity_poly.pdbx_strand_id
1 'polypeptide(L)'
;MSTSKWGENFDAATPVGLVFQRSWNQRSKHLHELTAEILAQESPTSEQVHQLRVASRRLQAVIDLFDDQLPRKLRETLDSSLHDLRRLAGHTRDLDVFAIFFEQQVSSPDSDIPPETAQQIRELLTHRRIVELARFHSGLKTLQPQLDQRITLIDEELSKPHRVSASTPPVGDYALARLPEQAKKFAKRLKQADRDPDTLHRLRIQGKELRYTLELFAPLFPDSFRSDLYPQLEQLQDQLGSLQDCITAESVIRRLKKFSSSYPDEIAELLTSLKRSWKHLRSSNRERRET
;
A
#
# COMPACT_ATOMS: atom_id res chain seq x y z
N MET A 1 1.73 -13.29 12.59
CA MET A 1 0.28 -13.21 12.92
C MET A 1 -0.33 -12.09 12.08
N SER A 2 -1.46 -12.31 11.39
CA SER A 2 -2.12 -11.24 10.62
C SER A 2 -2.70 -10.22 11.59
N THR A 3 -2.20 -8.98 11.58
CA THR A 3 -2.85 -7.92 12.34
C THR A 3 -4.17 -7.57 11.68
N SER A 4 -5.21 -7.50 12.50
CA SER A 4 -6.53 -7.07 12.07
C SER A 4 -6.45 -5.72 11.37
N LYS A 5 -7.12 -5.62 10.22
CA LYS A 5 -7.21 -4.35 9.49
C LYS A 5 -8.08 -3.32 10.21
N TRP A 6 -8.95 -3.81 11.10
CA TRP A 6 -9.96 -3.01 11.77
C TRP A 6 -9.38 -2.23 12.96
N GLY A 7 -10.06 -1.16 13.36
CA GLY A 7 -9.96 -0.69 14.74
C GLY A 7 -10.60 -1.72 15.68
N GLU A 8 -10.14 -1.77 16.93
CA GLU A 8 -10.56 -2.79 17.88
C GLU A 8 -10.71 -2.21 19.29
N ASN A 9 -11.63 -2.80 20.06
CA ASN A 9 -11.80 -2.54 21.49
C ASN A 9 -12.17 -1.09 21.85
N PHE A 10 -13.09 -0.46 21.10
CA PHE A 10 -13.66 0.84 21.48
C PHE A 10 -15.09 1.01 20.95
N ASP A 11 -15.82 1.92 21.57
CA ASP A 11 -17.16 2.37 21.18
C ASP A 11 -17.15 3.89 20.92
N ALA A 12 -18.31 4.46 20.57
CA ALA A 12 -18.43 5.88 20.25
C ALA A 12 -18.08 6.82 21.43
N ALA A 13 -18.26 6.35 22.68
CA ALA A 13 -17.99 7.11 23.88
C ALA A 13 -16.50 7.08 24.28
N THR A 14 -15.72 6.16 23.70
CA THR A 14 -14.30 6.00 24.03
C THR A 14 -13.53 7.28 23.69
N PRO A 15 -12.70 7.81 24.61
CA PRO A 15 -11.90 9.01 24.35
C PRO A 15 -10.99 8.84 23.14
N VAL A 16 -10.95 9.83 22.24
CA VAL A 16 -10.19 9.75 20.98
C VAL A 16 -8.69 9.49 21.22
N GLY A 17 -8.13 10.04 22.30
CA GLY A 17 -6.73 9.82 22.67
C GLY A 17 -6.39 8.36 22.95
N LEU A 18 -7.30 7.63 23.61
CA LEU A 18 -7.16 6.19 23.85
C LEU A 18 -7.27 5.39 22.55
N VAL A 19 -8.19 5.75 21.66
CA VAL A 19 -8.34 5.09 20.35
C VAL A 19 -7.08 5.29 19.51
N PHE A 20 -6.53 6.50 19.49
CA PHE A 20 -5.29 6.79 18.79
C PHE A 20 -4.14 5.96 19.34
N GLN A 21 -3.89 6.00 20.66
CA GLN A 21 -2.81 5.23 21.28
C GLN A 21 -2.91 3.72 20.97
N ARG A 22 -4.10 3.13 21.07
CA ARG A 22 -4.33 1.70 20.76
C ARG A 22 -4.06 1.40 19.28
N SER A 23 -4.61 2.22 18.39
CA SER A 23 -4.46 2.05 16.94
C SER A 23 -3.01 2.19 16.50
N TRP A 24 -2.30 3.14 17.10
CA TRP A 24 -0.88 3.39 16.94
C TRP A 24 -0.06 2.17 17.39
N ASN A 25 -0.17 1.77 18.66
CA ASN A 25 0.60 0.66 19.24
C ASN A 25 0.45 -0.64 18.44
N GLN A 26 -0.77 -0.97 18.01
CA GLN A 26 -1.03 -2.17 17.21
C GLN A 26 -0.28 -2.14 15.87
N ARG A 27 -0.32 -1.01 15.16
CA ARG A 27 0.20 -0.88 13.80
C ARG A 27 1.71 -0.59 13.77
N SER A 28 2.23 0.17 14.73
CA SER A 28 3.66 0.43 14.88
C SER A 28 4.40 -0.85 15.24
N LYS A 29 3.89 -1.62 16.21
CA LYS A 29 4.42 -2.94 16.57
C LYS A 29 4.46 -3.89 15.38
N HIS A 30 3.37 -4.00 14.63
CA HIS A 30 3.33 -4.86 13.46
C HIS A 30 4.32 -4.45 12.37
N LEU A 31 4.45 -3.14 12.12
CA LEU A 31 5.44 -2.64 11.17
C LEU A 31 6.86 -3.01 11.63
N HIS A 32 7.16 -2.83 12.91
CA HIS A 32 8.46 -3.17 13.51
C HIS A 32 8.76 -4.68 13.37
N GLU A 33 7.79 -5.55 13.70
CA GLU A 33 7.90 -7.00 13.53
C GLU A 33 8.20 -7.37 12.06
N LEU A 34 7.45 -6.82 11.10
CA LEU A 34 7.68 -7.09 9.68
C LEU A 34 9.06 -6.61 9.21
N THR A 35 9.51 -5.44 9.66
CA THR A 35 10.85 -4.96 9.32
C THR A 35 11.95 -5.85 9.88
N ALA A 36 11.81 -6.33 11.11
CA ALA A 36 12.75 -7.24 11.74
C ALA A 36 12.79 -8.61 11.03
N GLU A 37 11.61 -9.18 10.73
CA GLU A 37 11.48 -10.44 9.99
C GLU A 37 12.15 -10.35 8.61
N ILE A 38 11.94 -9.24 7.89
CA ILE A 38 12.53 -9.01 6.56
C ILE A 38 14.06 -8.90 6.67
N LEU A 39 14.57 -8.15 7.66
CA LEU A 39 16.01 -7.99 7.85
C LEU A 39 16.71 -9.27 8.29
N ALA A 40 15.99 -10.19 8.95
CA ALA A 40 16.50 -11.49 9.38
C ALA A 40 16.54 -12.54 8.26
N GLN A 41 15.95 -12.26 7.09
CA GLN A 41 15.86 -13.19 5.96
C GLN A 41 16.73 -12.72 4.79
N GLU A 42 17.47 -13.64 4.19
CA GLU A 42 18.28 -13.34 2.99
C GLU A 42 17.42 -13.06 1.75
N SER A 43 16.26 -13.73 1.63
CA SER A 43 15.37 -13.60 0.49
C SER A 43 13.90 -13.57 0.91
N PRO A 44 13.39 -12.44 1.44
CA PRO A 44 11.97 -12.29 1.75
C PRO A 44 11.11 -12.48 0.50
N THR A 45 9.96 -13.10 0.70
CA THR A 45 8.95 -13.40 -0.32
C THR A 45 8.28 -12.12 -0.84
N SER A 46 7.68 -12.22 -2.03
CA SER A 46 6.81 -11.17 -2.60
C SER A 46 5.73 -10.72 -1.63
N GLU A 47 5.15 -11.66 -0.87
CA GLU A 47 4.09 -11.38 0.08
C GLU A 47 4.60 -10.59 1.29
N GLN A 48 5.78 -10.89 1.82
CA GLN A 48 6.35 -10.11 2.93
C GLN A 48 6.65 -8.65 2.51
N VAL A 49 7.21 -8.45 1.30
CA VAL A 49 7.41 -7.10 0.75
C VAL A 49 6.07 -6.38 0.56
N HIS A 50 5.03 -7.11 0.15
CA HIS A 50 3.67 -6.57 0.03
C HIS A 50 3.10 -6.16 1.39
N GLN A 51 3.17 -7.03 2.40
CA GLN A 51 2.66 -6.81 3.76
C GLN A 51 3.36 -5.62 4.42
N LEU A 52 4.69 -5.49 4.28
CA LEU A 52 5.41 -4.32 4.79
C LEU A 52 4.86 -3.00 4.21
N ARG A 53 4.59 -2.98 2.90
CA ARG A 53 4.02 -1.79 2.24
C ARG A 53 2.59 -1.50 2.70
N VAL A 54 1.81 -2.55 2.98
CA VAL A 54 0.44 -2.41 3.52
C VAL A 54 0.50 -1.88 4.94
N ALA A 55 1.32 -2.48 5.82
CA ALA A 55 1.52 -2.05 7.19
C ALA A 55 1.98 -0.58 7.28
N SER A 56 2.96 -0.19 6.44
CA SER A 56 3.43 1.21 6.38
C SER A 56 2.32 2.19 5.97
N ARG A 57 1.44 1.82 5.04
CA ARG A 57 0.29 2.67 4.65
C ARG A 57 -0.77 2.75 5.73
N ARG A 58 -1.03 1.63 6.42
CA ARG A 58 -1.98 1.61 7.54
C ARG A 58 -1.49 2.45 8.71
N LEU A 59 -0.19 2.41 9.03
CA LEU A 59 0.40 3.26 10.05
C LEU A 59 0.33 4.75 9.65
N GLN A 60 0.64 5.06 8.39
CA GLN A 60 0.48 6.41 7.84
C GLN A 60 -0.97 6.93 8.01
N ALA A 61 -1.96 6.09 7.72
CA ALA A 61 -3.35 6.47 7.85
C ALA A 61 -3.78 6.78 9.30
N VAL A 62 -3.17 6.13 10.30
CA VAL A 62 -3.39 6.49 11.71
C VAL A 62 -2.86 7.89 11.98
N ILE A 63 -1.65 8.19 11.53
CA ILE A 63 -1.02 9.50 11.72
C ILE A 63 -1.80 10.61 11.01
N ASP A 64 -2.27 10.35 9.79
CA ASP A 64 -3.07 11.33 9.04
C ASP A 64 -4.46 11.52 9.64
N LEU A 65 -5.05 10.49 10.25
CA LEU A 65 -6.35 10.58 10.88
C LEU A 65 -6.31 11.43 12.16
N PHE A 66 -5.28 11.22 12.98
CA PHE A 66 -5.08 11.87 14.28
C PHE A 66 -4.02 12.99 14.22
N ASP A 67 -3.96 13.68 13.09
CA ASP A 67 -2.94 14.70 12.82
C ASP A 67 -2.97 15.86 13.84
N ASP A 68 -4.15 16.23 14.31
CA ASP A 68 -4.39 17.25 15.34
C ASP A 68 -3.99 16.79 16.75
N GLN A 69 -3.75 15.49 16.96
CA GLN A 69 -3.33 14.91 18.23
C GLN A 69 -1.80 14.82 18.37
N LEU A 70 -1.02 15.15 17.33
CA LEU A 70 0.45 15.11 17.39
C LEU A 70 1.10 16.47 17.12
N PRO A 71 2.26 16.75 17.74
CA PRO A 71 3.11 17.85 17.32
C PRO A 71 3.49 17.69 15.84
N ARG A 72 3.27 18.74 15.03
CA ARG A 72 3.52 18.76 13.59
C ARG A 72 4.88 18.18 13.18
N LYS A 73 5.94 18.54 13.92
CA LYS A 73 7.31 18.08 13.66
C LYS A 73 7.48 16.57 13.83
N LEU A 74 6.83 15.95 14.83
CA LEU A 74 6.91 14.50 15.04
C LEU A 74 6.20 13.76 13.90
N ARG A 75 5.02 14.26 13.51
CA ARG A 75 4.29 13.74 12.35
C ARG A 75 5.12 13.80 11.07
N GLU A 76 5.61 14.99 10.69
CA GLU A 76 6.33 15.19 9.42
C GLU A 76 7.59 14.32 9.30
N THR A 77 8.30 14.10 10.42
CA THR A 77 9.47 13.22 10.40
C THR A 77 9.05 11.76 10.21
N LEU A 78 8.02 11.26 10.88
CA LEU A 78 7.55 9.90 10.65
C LEU A 78 7.00 9.71 9.23
N ASP A 79 6.23 10.67 8.71
CA ASP A 79 5.69 10.64 7.35
C ASP A 79 6.82 10.46 6.31
N SER A 80 7.92 11.19 6.49
CA SER A 80 9.12 11.04 5.66
C SER A 80 9.72 9.63 5.76
N SER A 81 9.86 9.06 6.96
CA SER A 81 10.39 7.70 7.13
C SER A 81 9.51 6.65 6.47
N LEU A 82 8.18 6.75 6.64
CA LEU A 82 7.24 5.82 6.04
C LEU A 82 7.20 5.97 4.52
N HIS A 83 7.33 7.18 4.01
CA HIS A 83 7.51 7.43 2.58
C HIS A 83 8.77 6.74 2.05
N ASP A 84 9.92 6.95 2.69
CA ASP A 84 11.19 6.37 2.27
C ASP A 84 11.18 4.84 2.33
N LEU A 85 10.58 4.25 3.37
CA LEU A 85 10.35 2.81 3.48
C LEU A 85 9.57 2.28 2.28
N ARG A 86 8.46 2.93 1.93
CA ARG A 86 7.64 2.55 0.77
C ARG A 86 8.38 2.75 -0.54
N ARG A 87 9.25 3.75 -0.65
CA ARG A 87 10.07 3.98 -1.85
C ARG A 87 11.09 2.86 -2.02
N LEU A 88 11.81 2.49 -0.95
CA LEU A 88 12.80 1.42 -0.94
C LEU A 88 12.19 0.07 -1.34
N ALA A 89 11.05 -0.30 -0.73
CA ALA A 89 10.33 -1.53 -1.07
C ALA A 89 9.61 -1.49 -2.44
N GLY A 90 9.54 -0.31 -3.08
CA GLY A 90 8.77 -0.08 -4.29
C GLY A 90 9.31 -0.88 -5.48
N HIS A 91 10.62 -0.80 -5.73
CA HIS A 91 11.22 -1.45 -6.90
C HIS A 91 11.11 -2.97 -6.87
N THR A 92 11.34 -3.60 -5.71
CA THR A 92 11.16 -5.04 -5.52
C THR A 92 9.69 -5.42 -5.74
N ARG A 93 8.75 -4.68 -5.13
CA ARG A 93 7.33 -5.00 -5.27
C ARG A 93 6.84 -4.85 -6.72
N ASP A 94 7.30 -3.84 -7.44
CA ASP A 94 6.91 -3.63 -8.83
C ASP A 94 7.37 -4.79 -9.72
N LEU A 95 8.58 -5.33 -9.47
CA LEU A 95 9.07 -6.55 -10.13
C LEU A 95 8.24 -7.77 -9.74
N ASP A 96 7.91 -7.93 -8.46
CA ASP A 96 7.07 -9.03 -7.99
C ASP A 96 5.68 -9.03 -8.66
N VAL A 97 5.06 -7.85 -8.80
CA VAL A 97 3.77 -7.71 -9.52
C VAL A 97 3.94 -8.11 -10.99
N PHE A 98 5.01 -7.66 -11.64
CA PHE A 98 5.24 -7.99 -13.04
C PHE A 98 5.52 -9.48 -13.25
N ALA A 99 6.27 -10.12 -12.35
CA ALA A 99 6.52 -11.56 -12.42
C ALA A 99 5.22 -12.37 -12.33
N ILE A 100 4.31 -12.01 -11.41
CA ILE A 100 2.98 -12.65 -11.32
C ILE A 100 2.19 -12.46 -12.61
N PHE A 101 2.17 -11.24 -13.16
CA PHE A 101 1.51 -10.96 -14.43
C PHE A 101 2.12 -11.78 -15.58
N PHE A 102 3.44 -11.86 -15.63
CA PHE A 102 4.15 -12.60 -16.66
C PHE A 102 3.82 -14.09 -16.63
N GLU A 103 3.82 -14.72 -15.45
CA GLU A 103 3.45 -16.14 -15.32
C GLU A 103 1.98 -16.40 -15.72
N GLN A 104 1.08 -15.44 -15.49
CA GLN A 104 -0.30 -15.54 -15.98
C GLN A 104 -0.38 -15.47 -17.50
N GLN A 105 0.50 -14.71 -18.17
CA GLN A 105 0.56 -14.69 -19.64
C GLN A 105 1.12 -16.00 -20.18
N VAL A 106 2.22 -16.51 -19.62
CA VAL A 106 2.85 -17.76 -20.05
C VAL A 106 1.92 -18.96 -19.85
N SER A 107 1.14 -18.96 -18.77
CA SER A 107 0.21 -20.06 -18.45
C SER A 107 -1.13 -19.96 -19.19
N SER A 108 -1.34 -18.92 -20.01
CA SER A 108 -2.58 -18.75 -20.77
C SER A 108 -2.68 -19.80 -21.89
N PRO A 109 -3.86 -20.39 -22.16
CA PRO A 109 -4.05 -21.31 -23.28
C PRO A 109 -3.67 -20.71 -24.64
N ASP A 110 -3.88 -19.40 -24.80
CA ASP A 110 -3.57 -18.63 -26.00
C ASP A 110 -2.17 -17.97 -25.93
N SER A 111 -1.25 -18.51 -25.13
CA SER A 111 0.09 -17.94 -24.99
C SER A 111 0.95 -18.21 -26.23
N ASP A 112 1.33 -17.14 -26.93
CA ASP A 112 2.30 -17.18 -28.03
C ASP A 112 3.77 -17.09 -27.55
N ILE A 113 4.02 -17.19 -26.23
CA ILE A 113 5.36 -17.04 -25.65
C ILE A 113 6.09 -18.39 -25.70
N PRO A 114 7.21 -18.52 -26.45
CA PRO A 114 7.97 -19.77 -26.50
C PRO A 114 8.54 -20.16 -25.13
N PRO A 115 8.59 -21.45 -24.76
CA PRO A 115 9.10 -21.90 -23.46
C PRO A 115 10.53 -21.43 -23.14
N GLU A 116 11.42 -21.43 -24.14
CA GLU A 116 12.82 -20.99 -23.98
C GLU A 116 12.90 -19.49 -23.70
N THR A 117 12.14 -18.68 -24.44
CA THR A 117 12.04 -17.23 -24.21
C THR A 117 11.43 -16.93 -22.84
N ALA A 118 10.42 -17.71 -22.42
CA ALA A 118 9.83 -17.57 -21.10
C ALA A 118 10.84 -17.85 -19.99
N GLN A 119 11.67 -18.89 -20.16
CA GLN A 119 12.75 -19.22 -19.23
C GLN A 119 13.78 -18.09 -19.11
N GLN A 120 14.21 -17.50 -20.23
CA GLN A 120 15.13 -16.35 -20.24
C GLN A 120 14.56 -15.13 -19.50
N ILE A 121 13.25 -14.84 -19.64
CA ILE A 121 12.61 -13.76 -18.89
C ILE A 121 12.55 -14.10 -17.39
N ARG A 122 12.25 -15.35 -17.00
CA ARG A 122 12.28 -15.75 -15.58
C ARG A 122 13.64 -15.56 -14.96
N GLU A 123 14.70 -15.89 -15.67
CA GLU A 123 16.08 -15.66 -15.24
C GLU A 123 16.39 -14.17 -15.07
N LEU A 124 16.00 -13.34 -16.05
CA LEU A 124 16.15 -11.89 -15.96
C LEU A 124 15.41 -11.32 -14.74
N LEU A 125 14.16 -11.75 -14.51
CA LEU A 125 13.35 -11.31 -13.37
C LEU A 125 13.94 -11.76 -12.05
N THR A 126 14.41 -13.00 -11.96
CA THR A 126 15.04 -13.56 -10.76
C THR A 126 16.32 -12.80 -10.42
N HIS A 127 17.20 -12.62 -11.41
CA HIS A 127 18.44 -11.86 -11.23
C HIS A 127 18.16 -10.42 -10.81
N ARG A 128 17.21 -9.75 -11.48
CA ARG A 128 16.85 -8.37 -11.13
C ARG A 128 16.26 -8.27 -9.72
N ARG A 129 15.41 -9.23 -9.34
CA ARG A 129 14.81 -9.28 -8.01
C ARG A 129 15.89 -9.38 -6.93
N ILE A 130 16.91 -10.23 -7.11
CA ILE A 130 18.04 -10.34 -6.17
C ILE A 130 18.74 -8.98 -5.99
N VAL A 131 19.02 -8.27 -7.09
CA VAL A 131 19.70 -6.96 -7.04
C VAL A 131 18.85 -5.90 -6.35
N GLU A 132 17.54 -5.79 -6.67
CA GLU A 132 16.67 -4.82 -6.00
C GLU A 132 16.43 -5.19 -4.53
N LEU A 133 16.40 -6.48 -4.21
CA LEU A 133 16.23 -6.94 -2.85
C LEU A 133 17.44 -6.60 -1.98
N ALA A 134 18.66 -6.80 -2.49
CA ALA A 134 19.88 -6.38 -1.80
C ALA A 134 19.90 -4.86 -1.53
N ARG A 135 19.45 -4.04 -2.49
CA ARG A 135 19.30 -2.59 -2.31
C ARG A 135 18.25 -2.23 -1.28
N PHE A 136 17.10 -2.90 -1.33
CA PHE A 136 16.02 -2.73 -0.37
C PHE A 136 16.48 -3.09 1.04
N HIS A 137 17.13 -4.25 1.23
CA HIS A 137 17.68 -4.67 2.53
C HIS A 137 18.72 -3.69 3.06
N SER A 138 19.67 -3.27 2.21
CA SER A 138 20.69 -2.28 2.61
C SER A 138 20.04 -0.97 3.04
N GLY A 139 19.11 -0.44 2.22
CA GLY A 139 18.39 0.79 2.56
C GLY A 139 17.53 0.67 3.80
N LEU A 140 16.85 -0.47 3.99
CA LEU A 140 16.04 -0.75 5.18
C LEU A 140 16.93 -0.81 6.42
N LYS A 141 18.08 -1.47 6.36
CA LYS A 141 19.05 -1.53 7.47
C LYS A 141 19.52 -0.14 7.90
N THR A 142 19.70 0.78 6.94
CA THR A 142 20.05 2.18 7.24
C THR A 142 18.87 2.99 7.78
N LEU A 143 17.65 2.74 7.28
CA LEU A 143 16.45 3.47 7.69
C LEU A 143 15.91 3.02 9.05
N GLN A 144 16.06 1.74 9.39
CA GLN A 144 15.43 1.09 10.55
C GLN A 144 15.69 1.83 11.86
N PRO A 145 16.92 2.22 12.23
CA PRO A 145 17.16 2.90 13.51
C PRO A 145 16.43 4.25 13.60
N GLN A 146 16.33 4.98 12.48
CA GLN A 146 15.61 6.25 12.44
C GLN A 146 14.11 6.05 12.52
N LEU A 147 13.58 4.99 11.89
CA LEU A 147 12.17 4.63 11.99
C LEU A 147 11.81 4.24 13.43
N ASP A 148 12.61 3.39 14.06
CA ASP A 148 12.41 2.95 15.44
C ASP A 148 12.48 4.13 16.41
N GLN A 149 13.49 5.02 16.27
CA GLN A 149 13.58 6.23 17.07
C GLN A 149 12.33 7.11 16.94
N ARG A 150 11.82 7.31 15.71
CA ARG A 150 10.61 8.12 15.47
C ARG A 150 9.36 7.46 16.05
N ILE A 151 9.27 6.13 15.99
CA ILE A 151 8.19 5.37 16.63
C ILE A 151 8.25 5.58 18.14
N THR A 152 9.41 5.42 18.77
CA THR A 152 9.59 5.64 20.21
C THR A 152 9.20 7.05 20.64
N LEU A 153 9.57 8.08 19.89
CA LEU A 153 9.18 9.47 20.19
C LEU A 153 7.65 9.67 20.18
N ILE A 154 6.94 8.97 19.30
CA ILE A 154 5.47 9.01 19.29
C ILE A 154 4.90 8.16 20.44
N ASP A 155 5.48 7.00 20.75
CA ASP A 155 5.08 6.20 21.93
C ASP A 155 5.16 7.05 23.22
N GLU A 156 6.26 7.79 23.38
CA GLU A 156 6.48 8.71 24.51
C GLU A 156 5.46 9.85 24.53
N GLU A 157 5.21 10.49 23.39
CA GLU A 157 4.21 11.55 23.26
C GLU A 157 2.80 11.05 23.62
N LEU A 158 2.42 9.89 23.09
CA LEU A 158 1.12 9.28 23.34
C LEU A 158 0.99 8.66 24.73
N SER A 159 2.09 8.47 25.47
CA SER A 159 2.04 8.02 26.86
C SER A 159 1.80 9.16 27.86
N LYS A 160 1.81 10.42 27.40
CA LYS A 160 1.59 11.59 28.28
C LYS A 160 0.15 11.59 28.83
N PRO A 161 -0.07 11.84 30.13
CA PRO A 161 -1.39 11.71 30.77
C PRO A 161 -2.51 12.51 30.08
N HIS A 162 -2.22 13.73 29.60
CA HIS A 162 -3.21 14.58 28.94
C HIS A 162 -3.62 14.08 27.54
N ARG A 163 -2.80 13.23 26.89
CA ARG A 163 -3.11 12.62 25.58
C ARG A 163 -4.00 11.39 25.68
N VAL A 164 -3.95 10.69 26.81
CA VAL A 164 -4.70 9.44 27.06
C VAL A 164 -5.88 9.67 28.02
N SER A 165 -6.11 10.93 28.40
CA SER A 165 -7.12 11.31 29.39
C SER A 165 -8.54 11.18 28.84
N ALA A 166 -9.48 10.85 29.74
CA ALA A 166 -10.92 10.93 29.52
C ALA A 166 -11.42 12.35 29.18
N SER A 167 -10.56 13.36 29.28
CA SER A 167 -10.84 14.74 28.87
C SER A 167 -10.76 14.96 27.36
N THR A 168 -10.27 14.00 26.58
CA THR A 168 -10.33 14.09 25.10
C THR A 168 -11.75 13.79 24.62
N PRO A 169 -12.21 14.43 23.52
CA PRO A 169 -13.57 14.23 23.05
C PRO A 169 -13.83 12.76 22.68
N PRO A 170 -15.10 12.30 22.77
CA PRO A 170 -15.49 10.97 22.32
C PRO A 170 -15.09 10.73 20.86
N VAL A 171 -14.62 9.53 20.55
CA VAL A 171 -14.23 9.17 19.18
C VAL A 171 -15.41 9.22 18.20
N GLY A 172 -16.65 9.02 18.69
CA GLY A 172 -17.86 9.18 17.88
C GLY A 172 -18.00 10.59 17.32
N ASP A 173 -17.87 11.61 18.17
CA ASP A 173 -17.91 13.02 17.76
C ASP A 173 -16.76 13.35 16.81
N TYR A 174 -15.57 12.81 17.11
CA TYR A 174 -14.39 12.97 16.27
C TYR A 174 -14.58 12.37 14.87
N ALA A 175 -15.19 11.19 14.79
CA ALA A 175 -15.52 10.52 13.54
C ALA A 175 -16.59 11.29 12.76
N LEU A 176 -17.65 11.79 13.43
CA LEU A 176 -18.70 12.61 12.82
C LEU A 176 -18.17 13.94 12.26
N ALA A 177 -17.15 14.53 12.88
CA ALA A 177 -16.53 15.75 12.37
C ALA A 177 -15.70 15.51 11.09
N ARG A 178 -15.10 14.32 10.92
CA ARG A 178 -14.12 14.05 9.85
C ARG A 178 -14.64 13.21 8.70
N LEU A 179 -15.40 12.15 8.98
CA LEU A 179 -15.87 11.20 7.97
C LEU A 179 -16.74 11.86 6.88
N PRO A 180 -17.73 12.72 7.21
CA PRO A 180 -18.55 13.36 6.18
C PRO A 180 -17.72 14.25 5.25
N GLU A 181 -16.72 14.96 5.78
CA GLU A 181 -15.83 15.77 4.96
C GLU A 181 -14.96 14.92 4.04
N GLN A 182 -14.35 13.85 4.55
CA GLN A 182 -13.53 12.94 3.74
C GLN A 182 -14.37 12.28 2.64
N ALA A 183 -15.56 11.79 2.98
CA ALA A 183 -16.51 11.19 2.05
C ALA A 183 -16.98 12.20 0.99
N LYS A 184 -17.32 13.43 1.39
CA LYS A 184 -17.70 14.51 0.46
C LYS A 184 -16.56 14.86 -0.50
N LYS A 185 -15.33 14.99 0.02
CA LYS A 185 -14.15 15.25 -0.81
C LYS A 185 -13.94 14.09 -1.80
N PHE A 186 -14.08 12.84 -1.36
CA PHE A 186 -13.95 11.66 -2.23
C PHE A 186 -15.03 11.63 -3.30
N ALA A 187 -16.29 11.80 -2.93
CA ALA A 187 -17.41 11.86 -3.87
C ALA A 187 -17.26 13.00 -4.89
N LYS A 188 -16.76 14.17 -4.47
CA LYS A 188 -16.44 15.28 -5.38
C LYS A 188 -15.37 14.88 -6.39
N ARG A 189 -14.25 14.28 -5.94
CA ARG A 189 -13.20 13.82 -6.84
C ARG A 189 -13.66 12.69 -7.75
N LEU A 190 -14.51 11.79 -7.26
CA LEU A 190 -15.10 10.72 -8.07
C LEU A 190 -15.95 11.28 -9.21
N LYS A 191 -16.77 12.30 -8.95
CA LYS A 191 -17.56 12.99 -9.98
C LYS A 191 -16.71 13.76 -10.99
N GLN A 192 -15.53 14.21 -10.58
CA GLN A 192 -14.59 14.96 -11.43
C GLN A 192 -13.59 14.06 -12.14
N ALA A 193 -13.48 12.79 -11.74
CA ALA A 193 -12.54 11.85 -12.32
C ALA A 193 -13.01 11.50 -13.74
N ASP A 194 -12.17 11.86 -14.69
CA ASP A 194 -12.27 11.47 -16.08
C ASP A 194 -11.25 10.35 -16.35
N ARG A 195 -10.91 10.15 -17.63
CA ARG A 195 -9.88 9.15 -18.02
C ARG A 195 -8.46 9.71 -17.89
N ASP A 196 -8.26 10.90 -17.32
CA ASP A 196 -6.94 11.48 -17.10
C ASP A 196 -6.16 10.72 -16.01
N PRO A 197 -4.92 10.30 -16.27
CA PRO A 197 -4.11 9.59 -15.29
C PRO A 197 -3.90 10.34 -13.96
N ASP A 198 -3.77 11.67 -13.98
CA ASP A 198 -3.50 12.45 -12.77
C ASP A 198 -4.76 12.62 -11.90
N THR A 199 -5.94 12.81 -12.52
CA THR A 199 -7.22 12.84 -11.79
C THR A 199 -7.51 11.49 -11.12
N LEU A 200 -7.30 10.38 -11.84
CA LEU A 200 -7.45 9.02 -11.34
C LEU A 200 -6.44 8.69 -10.23
N HIS A 201 -5.19 9.16 -10.35
CA HIS A 201 -4.18 9.00 -9.31
C HIS A 201 -4.58 9.67 -8.01
N ARG A 202 -5.04 10.93 -8.08
CA ARG A 202 -5.52 11.68 -6.91
C ARG A 202 -6.77 11.02 -6.29
N LEU A 203 -7.71 10.57 -7.12
CA LEU A 203 -8.89 9.84 -6.65
C LEU A 203 -8.48 8.57 -5.90
N ARG A 204 -7.49 7.83 -6.41
CA ARG A 204 -6.99 6.61 -5.77
C ARG A 204 -6.31 6.88 -4.42
N ILE A 205 -5.47 7.90 -4.34
CA ILE A 205 -4.84 8.30 -3.05
C ILE A 205 -5.93 8.58 -2.03
N GLN A 206 -6.89 9.42 -2.40
CA GLN A 206 -7.96 9.78 -1.48
C GLN A 206 -8.87 8.60 -1.13
N GLY A 207 -9.16 7.73 -2.09
CA GLY A 207 -9.92 6.51 -1.83
C GLY A 207 -9.25 5.66 -0.77
N LYS A 208 -7.92 5.52 -0.81
CA LYS A 208 -7.13 4.80 0.19
C LYS A 208 -7.20 5.44 1.56
N GLU A 209 -7.05 6.76 1.64
CA GLU A 209 -7.22 7.52 2.88
C GLU A 209 -8.59 7.23 3.50
N LEU A 210 -9.67 7.40 2.72
CA LEU A 210 -11.03 7.14 3.19
C LEU A 210 -11.21 5.69 3.66
N ARG A 211 -10.74 4.69 2.91
CA ARG A 211 -10.85 3.29 3.33
C ARG A 211 -10.09 3.03 4.62
N TYR A 212 -8.87 3.51 4.77
CA TYR A 212 -8.11 3.25 5.99
C TYR A 212 -8.75 3.94 7.21
N THR A 213 -9.32 5.14 7.04
CA THR A 213 -10.14 5.79 8.07
C THR A 213 -11.38 4.96 8.42
N LEU A 214 -12.09 4.43 7.43
CA LEU A 214 -13.25 3.55 7.64
C LEU A 214 -12.86 2.21 8.29
N GLU A 215 -11.71 1.64 7.93
CA GLU A 215 -11.15 0.45 8.58
C GLU A 215 -10.89 0.72 10.07
N LEU A 216 -10.30 1.88 10.40
CA LEU A 216 -10.05 2.31 11.79
C LEU A 216 -11.35 2.51 12.56
N PHE A 217 -12.34 3.20 11.99
CA PHE A 217 -13.64 3.43 12.65
C PHE A 217 -14.65 2.30 12.51
N ALA A 218 -14.24 1.13 11.97
CA ALA A 218 -15.11 -0.02 11.80
C ALA A 218 -15.93 -0.42 13.05
N PRO A 219 -15.40 -0.34 14.29
CA PRO A 219 -16.19 -0.60 15.50
C PRO A 219 -17.38 0.34 15.73
N LEU A 220 -17.40 1.52 15.11
CA LEU A 220 -18.49 2.49 15.25
C LEU A 220 -19.65 2.24 14.29
N PHE A 221 -19.49 1.31 13.34
CA PHE A 221 -20.49 0.99 12.34
C PHE A 221 -21.20 -0.33 12.69
N PRO A 222 -22.45 -0.51 12.24
CA PRO A 222 -23.11 -1.81 12.28
C PRO A 222 -22.32 -2.84 11.46
N ASP A 223 -22.50 -4.14 11.76
CA ASP A 223 -21.77 -5.21 11.08
C ASP A 223 -22.00 -5.26 9.56
N SER A 224 -23.14 -4.72 9.08
CA SER A 224 -23.42 -4.54 7.66
C SER A 224 -22.39 -3.68 6.93
N PHE A 225 -21.68 -2.79 7.64
CA PHE A 225 -20.55 -2.08 7.04
C PHE A 225 -19.46 -3.04 6.57
N ARG A 226 -19.12 -4.06 7.38
CA ARG A 226 -18.07 -5.02 7.06
C ARG A 226 -18.50 -6.00 5.99
N SER A 227 -19.76 -6.43 5.99
CA SER A 227 -20.29 -7.42 5.05
C SER A 227 -20.72 -6.82 3.71
N ASP A 228 -21.23 -5.58 3.69
CA ASP A 228 -21.94 -5.05 2.52
C ASP A 228 -21.20 -3.87 1.88
N LEU A 229 -20.82 -2.86 2.67
CA LEU A 229 -20.23 -1.62 2.13
C LEU A 229 -18.73 -1.74 1.89
N TYR A 230 -18.00 -2.31 2.83
CA TYR A 230 -16.54 -2.42 2.74
C TYR A 230 -16.09 -3.22 1.51
N PRO A 231 -16.71 -4.37 1.15
CA PRO A 231 -16.32 -5.10 -0.07
C PRO A 231 -16.48 -4.27 -1.35
N GLN A 232 -17.50 -3.40 -1.43
CA GLN A 232 -17.68 -2.49 -2.56
C GLN A 232 -16.57 -1.43 -2.63
N LEU A 233 -16.17 -0.89 -1.48
CA LEU A 233 -15.03 0.04 -1.41
C LEU A 233 -13.71 -0.63 -1.81
N GLU A 234 -13.52 -1.87 -1.39
CA GLU A 234 -12.36 -2.68 -1.78
C GLU A 234 -12.35 -2.92 -3.29
N GLN A 235 -13.48 -3.31 -3.88
CA GLN A 235 -13.63 -3.49 -5.33
C GLN A 235 -13.37 -2.20 -6.11
N LEU A 236 -13.91 -1.07 -5.67
CA LEU A 236 -13.66 0.24 -6.29
C LEU A 236 -12.17 0.60 -6.25
N GLN A 237 -11.50 0.32 -5.15
CA GLN A 237 -10.07 0.56 -5.03
C GLN A 237 -9.22 -0.38 -5.87
N ASP A 238 -9.62 -1.63 -6.02
CA ASP A 238 -8.94 -2.58 -6.91
C ASP A 238 -9.04 -2.11 -8.36
N GLN A 239 -10.21 -1.59 -8.76
CA GLN A 239 -10.40 -0.96 -10.07
C GLN A 239 -9.50 0.28 -10.24
N LEU A 240 -9.48 1.20 -9.27
CA LEU A 240 -8.60 2.38 -9.31
C LEU A 240 -7.11 2.01 -9.25
N GLY A 241 -6.77 0.92 -8.56
CA GLY A 241 -5.42 0.36 -8.50
C GLY A 241 -4.96 -0.14 -9.86
N SER A 242 -5.84 -0.81 -10.61
CA SER A 242 -5.53 -1.35 -11.93
C SER A 242 -5.10 -0.29 -12.95
N LEU A 243 -5.62 0.94 -12.85
CA LEU A 243 -5.29 2.07 -13.72
C LEU A 243 -3.86 2.56 -13.49
N GLN A 244 -3.44 2.66 -12.22
CA GLN A 244 -2.07 3.08 -11.88
C GLN A 244 -1.03 2.02 -12.25
N ASP A 245 -1.41 0.75 -12.21
CA ASP A 245 -0.50 -0.35 -12.51
C ASP A 245 0.01 -0.30 -13.96
N CYS A 246 -0.72 0.33 -14.90
CA CYS A 246 -0.25 0.58 -16.26
C CYS A 246 0.95 1.53 -16.33
N ILE A 247 1.05 2.51 -15.41
CA ILE A 247 2.19 3.43 -15.31
C ILE A 247 3.38 2.71 -14.67
N THR A 248 3.12 1.94 -13.62
CA THR A 248 4.13 1.10 -12.96
C THR A 248 4.72 0.09 -13.93
N ALA A 249 3.87 -0.54 -14.76
CA ALA A 249 4.25 -1.47 -15.80
C ALA A 249 5.26 -0.91 -16.78
N GLU A 250 4.99 0.30 -17.27
CA GLU A 250 5.89 0.98 -18.19
C GLU A 250 7.26 1.25 -17.57
N SER A 251 7.30 1.67 -16.31
CA SER A 251 8.56 1.88 -15.57
C SER A 251 9.34 0.58 -15.37
N VAL A 252 8.66 -0.52 -15.00
CA VAL A 252 9.28 -1.84 -14.84
C VAL A 252 9.86 -2.33 -16.17
N ILE A 253 9.07 -2.34 -17.23
CA ILE A 253 9.48 -2.83 -18.55
C ILE A 253 10.62 -1.99 -19.12
N ARG A 254 10.57 -0.66 -18.97
CA ARG A 254 11.66 0.24 -19.40
C ARG A 254 12.96 -0.06 -18.67
N ARG A 255 12.89 -0.39 -17.37
CA ARG A 255 14.06 -0.82 -16.59
C ARG A 255 14.56 -2.18 -17.05
N LEU A 256 13.68 -3.17 -17.18
CA LEU A 256 14.05 -4.52 -17.63
C LEU A 256 14.72 -4.50 -19.00
N LYS A 257 14.22 -3.70 -19.95
CA LYS A 257 14.86 -3.51 -21.27
C LYS A 257 16.28 -2.97 -21.19
N LYS A 258 16.57 -2.08 -20.24
CA LYS A 258 17.95 -1.58 -20.03
C LYS A 258 18.88 -2.67 -19.52
N PHE A 259 18.33 -3.68 -18.85
CA PHE A 259 19.09 -4.80 -18.28
C PHE A 259 19.07 -6.05 -19.16
N SER A 260 18.25 -6.07 -20.22
CA SER A 260 18.18 -7.18 -21.18
C SER A 260 19.24 -7.08 -22.27
N SER A 261 20.23 -6.19 -22.18
CA SER A 261 21.28 -6.02 -23.19
C SER A 261 22.17 -7.26 -23.36
N SER A 262 22.19 -8.14 -22.36
CA SER A 262 22.90 -9.42 -22.39
C SER A 262 22.02 -10.59 -22.86
N TYR A 263 20.79 -10.31 -23.27
CA TYR A 263 19.80 -11.28 -23.76
C TYR A 263 19.54 -11.04 -25.25
N PRO A 264 19.00 -12.04 -25.99
CA PRO A 264 18.60 -11.86 -27.39
C PRO A 264 17.62 -10.70 -27.58
N ASP A 265 17.67 -10.03 -28.74
CA ASP A 265 16.79 -8.88 -29.05
C ASP A 265 15.30 -9.20 -28.92
N GLU A 266 14.93 -10.47 -29.19
CA GLU A 266 13.59 -11.04 -29.01
C GLU A 266 13.04 -10.82 -27.59
N ILE A 267 13.90 -10.78 -26.56
CA ILE A 267 13.49 -10.51 -25.17
C ILE A 267 13.06 -9.05 -25.02
N ALA A 268 13.78 -8.11 -25.63
CA ALA A 268 13.40 -6.70 -25.60
C ALA A 268 12.09 -6.47 -26.38
N GLU A 269 11.87 -7.19 -27.47
CA GLU A 269 10.64 -7.16 -28.25
C GLU A 269 9.45 -7.74 -27.47
N LEU A 270 9.62 -8.91 -26.85
CA LEU A 270 8.61 -9.54 -26.00
C LEU A 270 8.26 -8.69 -24.78
N LEU A 271 9.23 -8.07 -24.12
CA LEU A 271 8.96 -7.09 -23.07
C LEU A 271 8.13 -5.90 -23.58
N THR A 272 8.26 -5.54 -24.86
CA THR A 272 7.42 -4.52 -25.50
C THR A 272 6.01 -5.01 -25.77
N SER A 273 5.83 -6.24 -26.25
CA SER A 273 4.51 -6.80 -26.51
C SER A 273 3.74 -7.02 -25.20
N LEU A 274 4.41 -7.52 -24.15
CA LEU A 274 3.86 -7.64 -22.81
C LEU A 274 3.40 -6.29 -22.24
N LYS A 275 4.06 -5.17 -22.59
CA LYS A 275 3.59 -3.83 -22.23
C LYS A 275 2.19 -3.56 -22.79
N ARG A 276 1.91 -4.01 -24.02
CA ARG A 276 0.61 -3.84 -24.67
C ARG A 276 -0.42 -4.77 -24.03
N SER A 277 -0.09 -6.04 -23.84
CA SER A 277 -0.97 -7.02 -23.18
C SER A 277 -1.32 -6.62 -21.76
N TRP A 278 -0.36 -6.10 -20.98
CA TRP A 278 -0.64 -5.62 -19.63
C TRP A 278 -1.61 -4.44 -19.63
N LYS A 279 -1.47 -3.50 -20.58
CA LYS A 279 -2.43 -2.41 -20.77
C LYS A 279 -3.83 -2.93 -21.13
N HIS A 280 -3.93 -3.92 -22.00
CA HIS A 280 -5.21 -4.48 -22.47
C HIS A 280 -5.91 -5.38 -21.42
N LEU A 281 -5.19 -6.29 -20.76
CA LEU A 281 -5.79 -7.26 -19.84
C LEU A 281 -6.42 -6.57 -18.62
N ARG A 282 -5.84 -5.45 -18.19
CA ARG A 282 -6.36 -4.64 -17.10
C ARG A 282 -7.45 -3.67 -17.55
N SER A 283 -7.49 -3.26 -18.82
CA SER A 283 -8.64 -2.57 -19.40
C SER A 283 -9.83 -3.51 -19.66
N SER A 284 -9.61 -4.79 -19.97
CA SER A 284 -10.71 -5.76 -20.21
C SER A 284 -11.27 -6.37 -18.93
N ASN A 285 -10.45 -6.48 -17.86
CA ASN A 285 -10.96 -6.76 -16.51
C ASN A 285 -11.88 -5.65 -15.95
N ARG A 286 -11.84 -4.46 -16.56
CA ARG A 286 -12.79 -3.35 -16.29
C ARG A 286 -14.16 -3.65 -16.91
N GLU A 287 -14.19 -4.08 -18.16
CA GLU A 287 -15.43 -4.33 -18.94
C GLU A 287 -16.16 -5.61 -18.49
N ARG A 288 -15.43 -6.70 -18.19
CA ARG A 288 -16.03 -7.97 -17.72
C ARG A 288 -16.63 -7.93 -16.32
N ARG A 289 -16.44 -6.84 -15.57
CA ARG A 289 -17.01 -6.64 -14.22
C ARG A 289 -18.15 -5.62 -14.20
N GLU A 290 -18.47 -5.02 -15.35
CA GLU A 290 -19.61 -4.13 -15.56
C GLU A 290 -20.81 -4.87 -16.18
N THR A 291 -20.66 -6.16 -16.50
CA THR A 291 -21.70 -7.14 -16.89
C THR A 291 -21.89 -8.18 -15.80
#